data_AF-A0A136L5H1-F1
#
_entry.id   AF-A0A136L5H1-F1
#
_cell.length_a   1.000
_cell.length_b   1.000
_cell.length_c   1.000
_cell.angle_alpha   90.00
_cell.angle_beta   90.00
_cell.angle_gamma   90.00
#
_symmetry.space_group_name_H-M   'P 1'
#
loop_
_entity.id
_entity.type
_entity.pdbx_description
1 polymer ?
#
loop_
_entity_poly.entity_id
_entity_poly.type
_entity_poly.pdbx_seq_one_letter_code
_entity_poly.pdbx_strand_id
1 'polypeptide(L)'
;MPDDVRRWLEHLERIERKRGDLSREHLATAITTMTALQLGGSMSEIEALLRGDLEGLDENQTPPTIEKATTDMESMTRAWVSLNDEFLSVPPPEECVPIRNQYDQVLRETGAMILDIVQAVDNASTDREGALQALLSMKGKSEERIGRPAERTDQGVAQICDKYETRKWFSISRDFGGGGLLKSLGM
;
A
#
# COMPACT_ATOMS: atom_id res chain seq x y z
N MET A 1 -30.47 2.46 6.98
CA MET A 1 -29.62 2.68 5.79
C MET A 1 -30.21 1.93 4.60
N PRO A 2 -30.36 2.56 3.42
CA PRO A 2 -30.77 1.91 2.19
C PRO A 2 -29.83 0.78 1.74
N ASP A 3 -30.37 -0.23 1.06
CA ASP A 3 -29.61 -1.43 0.68
C ASP A 3 -28.55 -1.18 -0.39
N ASP A 4 -28.77 -0.21 -1.28
CA ASP A 4 -27.79 0.23 -2.28
C ASP A 4 -26.60 0.96 -1.62
N VAL A 5 -26.88 1.84 -0.66
CA VAL A 5 -25.87 2.54 0.15
C VAL A 5 -25.04 1.54 0.96
N ARG A 6 -25.70 0.61 1.66
CA ARG A 6 -25.03 -0.45 2.42
C ARG A 6 -24.11 -1.28 1.52
N ARG A 7 -24.63 -1.80 0.40
CA ARG A 7 -23.85 -2.62 -0.53
C ARG A 7 -22.66 -1.88 -1.12
N TRP A 8 -22.82 -0.59 -1.41
CA TRP A 8 -21.70 0.22 -1.90
C TRP A 8 -20.64 0.46 -0.83
N LEU A 9 -21.03 0.70 0.43
CA LEU A 9 -20.08 0.82 1.54
C LEU A 9 -19.36 -0.51 1.84
N GLU A 10 -20.03 -1.65 1.71
CA GLU A 10 -19.42 -2.99 1.80
C GLU A 10 -18.43 -3.23 0.64
N HIS A 11 -18.75 -2.76 -0.56
CA HIS A 11 -17.81 -2.75 -1.68
C HIS A 11 -16.58 -1.90 -1.37
N LEU A 12 -16.77 -0.69 -0.86
CA LEU A 12 -15.69 0.20 -0.45
C LEU A 12 -14.79 -0.42 0.63
N GLU A 13 -15.38 -1.05 1.66
CA GLU A 13 -14.64 -1.77 2.69
C GLU A 13 -13.74 -2.88 2.09
N ARG A 14 -14.29 -3.65 1.15
CA ARG A 14 -13.55 -4.73 0.50
C ARG A 14 -12.37 -4.19 -0.33
N ILE A 15 -12.56 -3.07 -1.03
CA ILE A 15 -11.48 -2.39 -1.77
C ILE A 15 -10.45 -1.81 -0.80
N GLU A 16 -10.86 -1.24 0.33
CA GLU A 16 -9.95 -0.75 1.39
C GLU A 16 -9.07 -1.87 1.94
N ARG A 17 -9.65 -3.03 2.24
CA ARG A 17 -8.89 -4.21 2.69
C ARG A 17 -7.85 -4.61 1.65
N LYS A 18 -8.25 -4.76 0.38
CA LYS A 18 -7.35 -5.08 -0.73
C LYS A 18 -6.26 -4.04 -0.94
N ARG A 19 -6.58 -2.74 -0.83
CA ARG A 19 -5.60 -1.65 -0.88
C ARG A 19 -4.56 -1.83 0.22
N GLY A 20 -5.01 -2.12 1.44
CA GLY A 20 -4.14 -2.37 2.59
C GLY A 20 -3.25 -3.60 2.40
N ASP A 21 -3.79 -4.70 1.87
CA ASP A 21 -3.06 -5.93 1.59
C ASP A 21 -1.97 -5.70 0.53
N LEU A 22 -2.34 -5.15 -0.65
CA LEU A 22 -1.39 -4.82 -1.71
C LEU A 22 -0.31 -3.85 -1.24
N SER A 23 -0.69 -2.88 -0.41
CA SER A 23 0.28 -1.93 0.13
C SER A 23 1.31 -2.61 1.03
N ARG A 24 0.86 -3.50 1.91
CA ARG A 24 1.77 -4.26 2.80
C ARG A 24 2.68 -5.18 2.01
N GLU A 25 2.13 -5.92 1.06
CA GLU A 25 2.87 -6.87 0.23
C GLU A 25 4.01 -6.17 -0.53
N HIS A 26 3.69 -5.14 -1.29
CA HIS A 26 4.68 -4.48 -2.14
C HIS A 26 5.70 -3.67 -1.32
N LEU A 27 5.29 -3.06 -0.19
CA LEU A 27 6.24 -2.40 0.71
C LEU A 27 7.17 -3.40 1.41
N ALA A 28 6.67 -4.59 1.79
CA ALA A 28 7.50 -5.65 2.33
C ALA A 28 8.56 -6.09 1.31
N THR A 29 8.17 -6.30 0.04
CA THR A 29 9.11 -6.58 -1.04
C THR A 29 10.18 -5.50 -1.17
N ALA A 30 9.80 -4.23 -1.16
CA ALA A 30 10.74 -3.11 -1.22
C ALA A 30 11.73 -3.12 -0.04
N ILE A 31 11.26 -3.36 1.19
CA ILE A 31 12.12 -3.42 2.38
C ILE A 31 13.09 -4.60 2.30
N THR A 32 12.62 -5.78 1.90
CA THR A 32 13.46 -6.97 1.71
C THR A 32 14.57 -6.70 0.69
N THR A 33 14.23 -6.11 -0.46
CA THR A 33 15.22 -5.77 -1.50
C THR A 33 16.22 -4.74 -1.01
N MET A 34 15.77 -3.68 -0.32
CA MET A 34 16.66 -2.66 0.25
C MET A 34 17.62 -3.26 1.29
N THR A 35 17.12 -4.18 2.13
CA THR A 35 17.93 -4.85 3.17
C THR A 35 18.99 -5.74 2.54
N ALA A 36 18.65 -6.51 1.50
CA ALA A 36 19.63 -7.31 0.75
C ALA A 36 20.73 -6.43 0.12
N LEU A 37 20.37 -5.28 -0.43
CA LEU A 37 21.31 -4.32 -1.04
C LEU A 37 22.20 -3.58 -0.02
N GLN A 38 21.74 -3.39 1.22
CA GLN A 38 22.49 -2.71 2.27
C GLN A 38 23.49 -3.63 2.98
N LEU A 39 23.12 -4.88 3.22
CA LEU A 39 23.93 -5.79 4.03
C LEU A 39 24.91 -6.62 3.21
N GLY A 40 24.73 -6.74 1.89
CA GLY A 40 25.45 -7.75 1.10
C GLY A 40 25.23 -9.17 1.62
N GLY A 41 24.20 -9.36 2.47
CA GLY A 41 23.93 -10.55 3.28
C GLY A 41 22.87 -11.44 2.66
N SER A 42 22.95 -12.73 2.96
CA SER A 42 22.11 -13.76 2.34
C SER A 42 20.64 -13.63 2.76
N MET A 43 19.73 -13.99 1.84
CA MET A 43 18.26 -13.99 2.04
C MET A 43 17.78 -14.68 3.33
N SER A 44 18.56 -15.62 3.85
CA SER A 44 18.29 -16.37 5.08
C SER A 44 18.28 -15.50 6.34
N GLU A 45 19.06 -14.42 6.41
CA GLU A 45 19.06 -13.50 7.57
C GLU A 45 17.81 -12.63 7.60
N ILE A 46 17.26 -12.29 6.41
CA ILE A 46 16.04 -11.49 6.26
C ILE A 46 14.81 -12.32 6.63
N GLU A 47 14.78 -13.60 6.23
CA GLU A 47 13.68 -14.52 6.54
C GLU A 47 13.64 -14.88 8.04
N ALA A 48 14.80 -15.01 8.69
CA ALA A 48 14.93 -15.17 10.14
C ALA A 48 14.43 -13.94 10.92
N LEU A 49 14.71 -12.73 10.42
CA LEU A 49 14.24 -11.48 11.03
C LEU A 49 12.71 -11.32 10.95
N LEU A 50 12.10 -11.76 9.84
CA LEU A 50 10.65 -11.74 9.63
C LEU A 50 9.90 -12.82 10.43
N ARG A 51 10.56 -13.93 10.77
CA ARG A 51 9.97 -15.05 11.53
C ARG A 51 10.34 -15.08 13.02
N GLY A 52 11.33 -14.30 13.44
CA GLY A 52 11.76 -14.19 14.85
C GLY A 52 12.56 -15.38 15.36
N ASP A 53 13.17 -16.18 14.47
CA ASP A 53 13.87 -17.42 14.81
C ASP A 53 15.23 -17.44 14.11
N LEU A 54 16.31 -17.39 14.90
CA LEU A 54 17.70 -17.35 14.43
C LEU A 54 18.36 -18.73 14.59
N GLU A 55 17.87 -19.76 13.89
CA GLU A 55 18.61 -21.02 13.71
C GLU A 55 18.34 -21.68 12.35
N GLY A 56 19.41 -21.90 11.56
CA GLY A 56 19.44 -22.84 10.43
C GLY A 56 19.43 -22.23 9.02
N LEU A 57 20.61 -22.00 8.44
CA LEU A 57 20.83 -21.37 7.13
C LEU A 57 20.87 -22.40 5.99
N ASP A 58 20.18 -22.11 4.87
CA ASP A 58 20.45 -22.69 3.55
C ASP A 58 20.95 -21.57 2.61
N GLU A 59 22.05 -21.82 1.92
CA GLU A 59 23.01 -20.81 1.40
C GLU A 59 22.85 -20.54 -0.11
N ASN A 60 21.78 -21.02 -0.76
CA ASN A 60 21.71 -21.11 -2.23
C ASN A 60 20.70 -20.17 -2.94
N GLN A 61 20.28 -19.06 -2.34
CA GLN A 61 19.42 -18.10 -3.05
C GLN A 61 20.22 -16.99 -3.73
N THR A 62 20.42 -17.14 -5.04
CA THR A 62 21.01 -16.14 -5.95
C THR A 62 20.26 -14.81 -5.85
N PRO A 63 20.97 -13.65 -5.85
CA PRO A 63 20.31 -12.35 -5.91
C PRO A 63 19.34 -12.29 -7.11
N PRO A 64 18.19 -11.60 -6.99
CA PRO A 64 17.25 -11.50 -8.09
C PRO A 64 17.97 -10.89 -9.31
N THR A 65 18.00 -11.63 -10.42
CA THR A 65 18.43 -11.11 -11.72
C THR A 65 17.51 -9.96 -12.14
N ILE A 66 18.03 -8.98 -12.89
CA ILE A 66 17.29 -7.80 -13.40
C ILE A 66 15.97 -8.18 -14.13
N GLU A 67 15.91 -9.37 -14.74
CA GLU A 67 14.68 -9.93 -15.35
C GLU A 67 13.57 -10.27 -14.36
N LYS A 68 13.90 -10.70 -13.13
CA LYS A 68 12.90 -10.92 -12.07
C LYS A 68 12.33 -9.61 -11.56
N ALA A 69 13.19 -8.60 -11.34
CA ALA A 69 12.77 -7.28 -10.86
C ALA A 69 11.80 -6.57 -11.84
N THR A 70 12.06 -6.66 -13.14
CA THR A 70 11.17 -6.12 -14.19
C THR A 70 9.83 -6.87 -14.27
N THR A 71 9.86 -8.20 -14.12
CA THR A 71 8.63 -9.03 -14.09
C THR A 71 7.75 -8.70 -12.87
N ASP A 72 8.38 -8.43 -11.72
CA ASP A 72 7.68 -8.11 -10.47
C ASP A 72 7.00 -6.74 -10.56
N MET A 73 7.64 -5.73 -11.14
CA MET A 73 7.06 -4.38 -11.26
C MET A 73 5.82 -4.32 -12.17
N GLU A 74 5.85 -5.02 -13.31
CA GLU A 74 4.67 -5.11 -14.17
C GLU A 74 3.51 -5.81 -13.46
N SER A 75 3.81 -6.86 -12.68
CA SER A 75 2.81 -7.58 -11.88
C SER A 75 2.16 -6.66 -10.85
N MET A 76 2.97 -5.90 -10.10
CA MET A 76 2.48 -4.92 -9.13
C MET A 76 1.62 -3.84 -9.79
N THR A 77 2.03 -3.36 -10.96
CA THR A 77 1.27 -2.37 -11.75
C THR A 77 -0.09 -2.94 -12.16
N ARG A 78 -0.12 -4.18 -12.68
CA ARG A 78 -1.38 -4.86 -13.03
C ARG A 78 -2.29 -5.06 -11.82
N ALA A 79 -1.74 -5.38 -10.64
CA ALA A 79 -2.52 -5.53 -9.42
C ALA A 79 -3.22 -4.22 -9.01
N TRP A 80 -2.52 -3.09 -9.08
CA TRP A 80 -3.09 -1.77 -8.78
C TRP A 80 -4.14 -1.33 -9.81
N VAL A 81 -3.90 -1.57 -11.10
CA VAL A 81 -4.89 -1.32 -12.16
C VAL A 81 -6.14 -2.18 -11.94
N SER A 82 -5.97 -3.47 -11.68
CA SER A 82 -7.09 -4.39 -11.41
C SER A 82 -7.90 -3.95 -10.20
N LEU A 83 -7.25 -3.49 -9.13
CA LEU A 83 -7.95 -3.00 -7.93
C LEU A 83 -8.77 -1.73 -8.24
N ASN A 84 -8.21 -0.82 -9.06
CA ASN A 84 -8.91 0.38 -9.48
C ASN A 84 -10.11 0.06 -10.38
N ASP A 85 -9.95 -0.84 -11.35
CA ASP A 85 -11.04 -1.26 -12.23
C ASP A 85 -12.15 -1.95 -11.42
N GLU A 86 -11.78 -2.78 -10.46
CA GLU A 86 -12.72 -3.41 -9.54
C GLU A 86 -13.47 -2.37 -8.69
N PHE A 87 -12.78 -1.35 -8.18
CA PHE A 87 -13.41 -0.24 -7.45
C PHE A 87 -14.45 0.47 -8.31
N LEU A 88 -14.12 0.79 -9.55
CA LEU A 88 -14.99 1.51 -10.49
C LEU A 88 -16.12 0.66 -11.07
N SER A 89 -16.05 -0.67 -10.96
CA SER A 89 -17.07 -1.59 -11.49
C SER A 89 -18.44 -1.49 -10.81
N VAL A 90 -18.51 -0.90 -9.61
CA VAL A 90 -19.75 -0.71 -8.86
C VAL A 90 -20.06 0.79 -8.74
N PRO A 91 -21.09 1.30 -9.44
CA PRO A 91 -21.43 2.71 -9.39
C PRO A 91 -21.94 3.12 -7.98
N PRO A 92 -21.55 4.29 -7.47
CA PRO A 92 -22.03 4.78 -6.18
C PRO A 92 -23.48 5.28 -6.26
N PRO A 93 -24.29 5.09 -5.21
CA PRO A 93 -25.48 5.91 -4.97
C PRO A 93 -25.13 7.40 -4.91
N GLU A 94 -26.08 8.28 -5.22
CA GLU A 94 -25.85 9.72 -5.37
C GLU A 94 -25.13 10.35 -4.16
N GLU A 95 -25.57 10.00 -2.95
CA GLU A 95 -24.98 10.49 -1.70
C GLU A 95 -23.57 9.94 -1.40
N CYS A 96 -23.17 8.84 -2.04
CA CYS A 96 -21.85 8.25 -1.92
C CYS A 96 -20.86 8.78 -2.97
N VAL A 97 -21.32 9.55 -3.97
CA VAL A 97 -20.46 10.12 -5.03
C VAL A 97 -19.29 10.94 -4.47
N PRO A 98 -19.46 11.80 -3.45
CA PRO A 98 -18.33 12.53 -2.87
C PRO A 98 -17.28 11.60 -2.25
N ILE A 99 -17.71 10.53 -1.56
CA ILE A 99 -16.83 9.51 -0.98
C ILE A 99 -16.08 8.78 -2.10
N ARG A 100 -16.79 8.37 -3.16
CA ARG A 100 -16.20 7.73 -4.34
C ARG A 100 -15.09 8.57 -4.95
N ASN A 101 -15.33 9.86 -5.15
CA ASN A 101 -14.36 10.77 -5.78
C ASN A 101 -13.10 10.95 -4.92
N GLN A 102 -13.26 11.08 -3.61
CA GLN A 102 -12.15 11.21 -2.67
C GLN A 102 -11.35 9.91 -2.58
N TYR A 103 -12.03 8.78 -2.50
CA TYR A 103 -11.38 7.48 -2.41
C TYR A 103 -10.67 7.08 -3.72
N ASP A 104 -11.21 7.46 -4.88
CA ASP A 104 -10.54 7.28 -6.19
C ASP A 104 -9.16 7.93 -6.20
N GLN A 105 -9.05 9.15 -5.66
CA GLN A 105 -7.77 9.81 -5.46
C GLN A 105 -6.87 9.00 -4.53
N VAL A 106 -7.36 8.63 -3.33
CA VAL A 106 -6.59 7.84 -2.35
C VAL A 106 -6.01 6.58 -2.99
N LEU A 107 -6.83 5.84 -3.74
CA LEU A 107 -6.44 4.57 -4.36
C LEU A 107 -5.34 4.75 -5.41
N ARG A 108 -5.49 5.72 -6.32
CA ARG A 108 -4.51 6.01 -7.37
C ARG A 108 -3.20 6.52 -6.80
N GLU A 109 -3.27 7.46 -5.86
CA GLU A 109 -2.11 8.07 -5.21
C GLU A 109 -1.31 7.02 -4.41
N THR A 110 -2.01 6.12 -3.72
CA THR A 110 -1.38 5.00 -3.00
C THR A 110 -0.63 4.07 -3.95
N GLY A 111 -1.29 3.63 -5.04
CA GLY A 111 -0.66 2.75 -6.02
C GLY A 111 0.56 3.40 -6.69
N ALA A 112 0.43 4.66 -7.13
CA ALA A 112 1.53 5.41 -7.72
C ALA A 112 2.73 5.53 -6.76
N MET A 113 2.49 5.90 -5.51
CA MET A 113 3.57 6.09 -4.55
C MET A 113 4.28 4.79 -4.19
N ILE A 114 3.56 3.67 -4.10
CA ILE A 114 4.18 2.36 -3.85
C ILE A 114 5.04 1.92 -5.03
N LEU A 115 4.56 2.12 -6.26
CA LEU A 115 5.35 1.80 -7.45
C LEU A 115 6.61 2.69 -7.52
N ASP A 116 6.51 3.97 -7.16
CA ASP A 116 7.66 4.88 -7.05
C ASP A 116 8.67 4.40 -5.99
N ILE A 117 8.19 3.90 -4.83
CA ILE A 117 9.04 3.30 -3.77
C ILE A 117 9.77 2.06 -4.28
N VAL A 118 9.04 1.13 -4.90
CA VAL A 118 9.62 -0.11 -5.43
C VAL A 118 10.67 0.22 -6.49
N GLN A 119 10.39 1.17 -7.40
CA GLN A 119 11.34 1.61 -8.42
C GLN A 119 12.60 2.24 -7.81
N ALA A 120 12.43 3.09 -6.79
CA ALA A 120 13.56 3.72 -6.10
C ALA A 120 14.46 2.66 -5.43
N VAL A 121 13.85 1.66 -4.80
CA VAL A 121 14.59 0.55 -4.18
C VAL A 121 15.32 -0.30 -5.23
N ASP A 122 14.69 -0.60 -6.35
CA ASP A 122 15.33 -1.36 -7.44
C ASP A 122 16.56 -0.62 -7.99
N ASN A 123 16.42 0.70 -8.18
CA ASN A 123 17.50 1.57 -8.63
C ASN A 123 18.62 1.77 -7.59
N ALA A 124 18.39 1.46 -6.31
CA ALA A 124 19.36 1.67 -5.23
C ALA A 124 20.64 0.83 -5.39
N SER A 125 20.60 -0.22 -6.22
CA SER A 125 21.78 -0.98 -6.65
C SER A 125 22.77 -0.15 -7.48
N THR A 126 22.29 0.87 -8.18
CA THR A 126 23.06 1.78 -9.05
C THR A 126 23.24 3.17 -8.47
N ASP A 127 22.23 3.70 -7.76
CA ASP A 127 22.25 5.01 -7.11
C ASP A 127 21.53 4.96 -5.75
N ARG A 128 22.29 4.61 -4.71
CA ARG A 128 21.76 4.48 -3.35
C ARG A 128 21.33 5.82 -2.74
N GLU A 129 22.07 6.89 -3.02
CA GLU A 129 21.80 8.22 -2.44
C GLU A 129 20.55 8.84 -3.07
N GLY A 130 20.41 8.72 -4.39
CA GLY A 130 19.20 9.12 -5.11
C GLY A 130 17.96 8.34 -4.68
N ALA A 131 18.09 7.02 -4.47
CA ALA A 131 17.01 6.19 -3.95
C ALA A 131 16.54 6.65 -2.55
N LEU A 132 17.47 6.91 -1.64
CA LEU A 132 17.14 7.36 -0.29
C LEU A 132 16.47 8.76 -0.31
N GLN A 133 16.97 9.67 -1.15
CA GLN A 133 16.40 11.00 -1.31
C GLN A 133 14.97 10.94 -1.88
N ALA A 134 14.71 10.03 -2.83
CA ALA A 134 13.38 9.79 -3.38
C ALA A 134 12.41 9.29 -2.29
N LEU A 135 12.83 8.31 -1.48
CA LEU A 135 12.03 7.76 -0.37
C LEU A 135 11.70 8.84 0.68
N LEU A 136 12.68 9.66 1.07
CA LEU A 136 12.47 10.77 2.01
C LEU A 136 11.51 11.83 1.45
N SER A 137 11.62 12.14 0.16
CA SER A 137 10.72 13.08 -0.52
C SER A 137 9.29 12.56 -0.61
N MET A 138 9.10 11.25 -0.76
CA MET A 138 7.78 10.61 -0.77
C MET A 138 7.13 10.63 0.61
N LYS A 139 7.89 10.40 1.69
CA LYS A 139 7.40 10.54 3.07
C LYS A 139 6.81 11.93 3.34
N GLY A 140 7.43 12.98 2.81
CA GLY A 140 6.92 14.35 2.99
C GLY A 140 5.62 14.64 2.24
N LYS A 141 5.33 13.91 1.15
CA LYS A 141 4.19 14.13 0.26
C LYS A 141 3.02 13.16 0.51
N SER A 142 3.28 12.03 1.16
CA SER A 142 2.30 10.98 1.42
C SER A 142 1.11 11.45 2.26
N GLU A 143 1.37 12.24 3.30
CA GLU A 143 0.33 12.77 4.17
C GLU A 143 -0.64 13.69 3.42
N GLU A 144 -0.14 14.54 2.52
CA GLU A 144 -0.97 15.47 1.76
C GLU A 144 -1.75 14.75 0.64
N ARG A 145 -1.09 13.83 -0.07
CA ARG A 145 -1.67 13.15 -1.24
C ARG A 145 -2.59 11.99 -0.87
N ILE A 146 -2.35 11.32 0.25
CA ILE A 146 -3.05 10.10 0.66
C ILE A 146 -3.68 10.26 2.03
N GLY A 147 -2.91 10.68 3.05
CA GLY A 147 -3.38 10.76 4.44
C GLY A 147 -4.61 11.64 4.63
N ARG A 148 -4.54 12.91 4.19
CA ARG A 148 -5.67 13.86 4.29
C ARG A 148 -6.88 13.43 3.44
N PRO A 149 -6.74 13.01 2.16
CA PRO A 149 -7.88 12.48 1.40
C PRO A 149 -8.50 11.22 2.02
N ALA A 150 -7.70 10.33 2.59
CA ALA A 150 -8.17 9.13 3.30
C ALA A 150 -8.98 9.51 4.54
N GLU A 151 -8.50 10.45 5.34
CA GLU A 151 -9.23 10.98 6.50
C GLU A 151 -10.57 11.60 6.09
N ARG A 152 -10.61 12.40 5.03
CA ARG A 152 -11.87 12.98 4.52
C ARG A 152 -12.83 11.91 4.03
N THR A 153 -12.32 10.89 3.36
CA THR A 153 -13.13 9.76 2.91
C THR A 153 -13.73 9.02 4.12
N ASP A 154 -12.92 8.76 5.14
CA ASP A 154 -13.36 8.12 6.39
C ASP A 154 -14.45 8.91 7.11
N GLN A 155 -14.29 10.23 7.17
CA GLN A 155 -15.30 11.15 7.71
C GLN A 155 -16.58 11.12 6.87
N GLY A 156 -16.48 11.06 5.54
CA GLY A 156 -17.64 10.91 4.66
C GLY A 156 -18.40 9.60 4.92
N VAL A 157 -17.70 8.49 5.10
CA VAL A 157 -18.31 7.20 5.50
C VAL A 157 -19.00 7.33 6.85
N ALA A 158 -18.37 7.99 7.83
CA ALA A 158 -18.97 8.22 9.14
C ALA A 158 -20.27 9.04 9.03
N GLN A 159 -20.27 10.12 8.24
CA GLN A 159 -21.45 10.97 8.03
C GLN A 159 -22.62 10.21 7.37
N ILE A 160 -22.35 9.33 6.40
CA ILE A 160 -23.39 8.49 5.79
C ILE A 160 -23.94 7.48 6.81
N CYS A 161 -23.06 6.83 7.57
CA CYS A 161 -23.46 5.92 8.64
C CYS A 161 -24.35 6.63 9.68
N ASP A 162 -23.93 7.81 10.15
CA ASP A 162 -24.65 8.62 11.14
C ASP A 162 -26.02 9.09 10.62
N LYS A 163 -26.10 9.52 9.35
CA LYS A 163 -27.36 9.91 8.68
C LYS A 163 -28.43 8.81 8.77
N TYR A 164 -28.01 7.55 8.78
CA TYR A 164 -28.91 6.40 8.84
C TYR A 164 -28.89 5.67 10.18
N GLU A 165 -28.40 6.33 11.24
CA GLU A 165 -28.33 5.78 12.60
C GLU A 165 -27.64 4.41 12.64
N THR A 166 -26.66 4.22 11.75
CA THR A 166 -25.91 2.97 11.60
C THR A 166 -24.51 3.18 12.15
N ARG A 167 -24.04 2.26 12.99
CA ARG A 167 -22.65 2.31 13.48
C ARG A 167 -21.68 2.03 12.34
N LYS A 168 -20.70 2.92 12.13
CA LYS A 168 -19.58 2.68 11.20
C LYS A 168 -18.82 1.40 11.61
N TRP A 169 -18.55 0.52 10.65
CA TRP A 169 -17.93 -0.80 10.89
C TRP A 169 -16.54 -0.99 10.27
N PHE A 170 -16.08 -0.04 9.47
CA PHE A 170 -14.73 -0.04 8.89
C PHE A 170 -14.16 1.38 8.86
N SER A 171 -12.87 1.49 8.59
CA SER A 171 -12.19 2.78 8.47
C SER A 171 -11.33 2.82 7.23
N ILE A 172 -11.16 4.02 6.65
CA ILE A 172 -10.18 4.25 5.60
C ILE A 172 -8.83 4.56 6.24
N SER A 173 -7.82 3.73 5.98
CA SER A 173 -6.50 3.93 6.56
C SER A 173 -5.82 5.17 5.95
N ARG A 174 -5.24 6.01 6.82
CA ARG A 174 -4.33 7.11 6.44
C ARG A 174 -2.93 6.59 6.12
N ASP A 175 -2.52 5.55 6.85
CA ASP A 175 -1.24 4.89 6.68
C ASP A 175 -1.39 3.77 5.65
N PHE A 176 -0.84 3.97 4.46
CA PHE A 176 -0.63 2.88 3.51
C PHE A 176 0.73 2.26 3.84
N GLY A 177 0.71 1.10 4.51
CA GLY A 177 1.90 0.44 5.05
C GLY A 177 1.80 0.06 6.53
N GLY A 178 0.75 0.52 7.22
CA GLY A 178 0.48 0.23 8.61
C GLY A 178 1.49 0.90 9.55
N GLY A 179 0.99 1.62 10.55
CA GLY A 179 1.80 2.26 11.61
C GLY A 179 2.68 1.33 12.46
N GLY A 180 2.88 0.08 12.03
CA GLY A 180 3.85 -0.87 12.57
C GLY A 180 5.09 -1.07 11.70
N LEU A 181 4.99 -1.07 10.36
CA LEU A 181 6.11 -1.49 9.50
C LEU A 181 7.15 -0.37 9.29
N LEU A 182 6.70 0.86 9.05
CA LEU A 182 7.58 2.03 9.00
C LEU A 182 8.14 2.33 10.41
N LYS A 183 7.29 2.19 11.43
CA LYS A 183 7.64 2.40 12.83
C LYS A 183 8.64 1.37 13.37
N SER A 184 8.57 0.11 12.92
CA SER A 184 9.51 -0.96 13.30
C SER A 184 10.89 -0.78 12.67
N LEU A 185 10.99 -0.03 11.58
CA LEU A 185 12.26 0.38 10.97
C LEU A 185 12.89 1.60 11.67
N GLY A 186 12.35 2.02 12.82
CA GLY A 186 12.81 3.23 13.52
C GLY A 186 12.54 4.53 12.75
N MET A 187 11.59 4.50 11.80
CA MET A 187 11.22 5.60 10.90
C MET A 187 9.80 6.12 11.10
#